data_AF-A0A8J4YS99-F1
#
_entry.id   AF-A0A8J4YS99-F1
#
_cell.length_a   1.000
_cell.length_b   1.000
_cell.length_c   1.000
_cell.angle_alpha   90.00
_cell.angle_beta   90.00
_cell.angle_gamma   90.00
#
_symmetry.space_group_name_H-M   'P 1'
#
loop_
_entity.id
_entity.type
_entity.pdbx_description
1 polymer ?
#
loop_
_entity_poly.entity_id
_entity_poly.type
_entity_poly.pdbx_seq_one_letter_code
_entity_poly.pdbx_strand_id
1 'polypeptide(L)'
;MELILASAFKATFGDATSGPDVQLFKRFQKKWPTLIKANATIINDPRLADHDEWKRTTLEALAKAAATTRDDYKELAELTAKVIKGEVPTTFCKPGAHHYARWMAKAIYMLKMTMFKNEFELTPRELRSLQEMSVFIILIYARAWFEAPLAADAPFNDLTLFHDLHKYRDLNSKISEATVNTFKRHFWYLGTDLVGLALFSDKVTIEEKTKMVEKLAIDKDLDKKRWTTAPQDPSSVTLSDLVTKESLFSFTELKLDASFLQSPVLSWKTRRTTRARRLSNIWQ
;
A
#
# COMPACT_ATOMS: atom_id res chain seq x y z
N MET A 1 -4.69 -4.19 -0.74
CA MET A 1 -3.42 -4.20 0.02
C MET A 1 -3.13 -5.49 0.75
N GLU A 2 -4.11 -6.15 1.38
CA GLU A 2 -3.90 -7.41 2.10
C GLU A 2 -3.27 -8.53 1.25
N LEU A 3 -3.75 -8.70 0.02
CA LEU A 3 -3.22 -9.72 -0.92
C LEU A 3 -1.76 -9.48 -1.28
N ILE A 4 -1.30 -8.23 -1.29
CA ILE A 4 0.10 -7.88 -1.57
C ILE A 4 0.99 -8.35 -0.42
N LEU A 5 0.64 -8.02 0.83
CA LEU A 5 1.40 -8.51 1.99
C LEU A 5 1.34 -10.05 2.10
N ALA A 6 0.20 -10.65 1.76
CA ALA A 6 0.04 -12.10 1.72
C ALA A 6 0.99 -12.78 0.73
N SER A 7 1.10 -12.20 -0.47
CA SER A 7 1.98 -12.69 -1.52
C SER A 7 3.45 -12.56 -1.13
N ALA A 8 3.85 -11.41 -0.58
CA ALA A 8 5.20 -11.20 -0.04
C ALA A 8 5.53 -12.20 1.08
N PHE A 9 4.58 -12.46 1.99
CA PHE A 9 4.73 -13.43 3.06
C PHE A 9 4.90 -14.86 2.50
N LYS A 10 4.07 -15.28 1.55
CA LYS A 10 4.19 -16.59 0.90
C LYS A 10 5.52 -16.72 0.15
N ALA A 11 5.99 -15.66 -0.51
CA ALA A 11 7.28 -15.65 -1.19
C ALA A 11 8.46 -15.83 -0.22
N THR A 12 8.37 -15.29 1.00
CA THR A 12 9.47 -15.35 1.99
C THR A 12 9.43 -16.57 2.89
N PHE A 13 8.26 -16.99 3.37
CA PHE A 13 8.09 -18.12 4.28
C PHE A 13 7.77 -19.44 3.55
N GLY A 14 7.31 -19.37 2.30
CA GLY A 14 6.85 -20.52 1.51
C GLY A 14 5.39 -20.88 1.79
N ASP A 15 4.92 -21.97 1.17
CA ASP A 15 3.61 -22.59 1.44
C ASP A 15 3.61 -23.37 2.76
N ALA A 16 4.05 -22.72 3.84
CA ALA A 16 3.96 -23.29 5.16
C ALA A 16 2.64 -22.84 5.78
N THR A 17 1.60 -23.67 5.72
CA THR A 17 0.68 -23.94 6.86
C THR A 17 -0.46 -24.88 6.46
N SER A 18 -0.35 -26.15 6.87
CA SER A 18 -1.43 -27.15 6.87
C SER A 18 -2.48 -26.88 7.98
N GLY A 19 -2.78 -25.62 8.32
CA GLY A 19 -3.70 -25.24 9.41
C GLY A 19 -3.99 -23.73 9.50
N PRO A 20 -4.94 -23.28 10.35
CA PRO A 20 -5.45 -21.89 10.40
C PRO A 20 -4.46 -20.80 10.85
N ASP A 21 -3.29 -21.18 11.38
CA ASP A 21 -2.40 -20.27 12.10
C ASP A 21 -0.93 -20.44 11.72
N VAL A 22 -0.22 -19.31 11.61
CA VAL A 22 1.24 -19.28 11.45
C VAL A 22 1.91 -19.68 12.78
N GLN A 23 2.53 -20.87 12.82
CA GLN A 23 3.13 -21.44 14.05
C GLN A 23 4.16 -20.51 14.69
N LEU A 24 4.91 -19.75 13.88
CA LEU A 24 5.87 -18.76 14.37
C LEU A 24 5.19 -17.69 15.24
N PHE A 25 4.02 -17.19 14.84
CA PHE A 25 3.28 -16.17 15.61
C PHE A 25 2.73 -16.74 16.91
N LYS A 26 2.28 -18.01 16.91
CA LYS A 26 1.88 -18.73 18.13
C LYS A 26 3.05 -18.88 19.11
N ARG A 27 4.24 -19.27 18.62
CA ARG A 27 5.46 -19.35 19.44
C ARG A 27 5.78 -17.99 20.08
N PHE A 28 5.69 -16.92 19.30
CA PHE A 28 5.94 -15.56 19.80
C PHE A 28 4.90 -15.13 20.85
N GLN A 29 3.60 -15.40 20.63
CA GLN A 29 2.55 -15.12 21.63
C GLN A 29 2.81 -15.84 22.96
N LYS A 30 3.23 -17.11 22.91
CA LYS A 30 3.56 -17.90 24.10
C LYS A 30 4.79 -17.35 24.83
N LYS A 31 5.81 -16.89 24.09
CA LYS A 31 7.01 -16.28 24.67
C LYS A 31 6.74 -14.88 25.24
N TRP A 32 5.75 -14.16 24.72
CA TRP A 32 5.49 -12.75 25.04
C TRP A 32 5.53 -12.38 26.54
N PRO A 33 4.91 -13.11 27.47
CA PRO A 33 4.94 -12.77 28.90
C PRO A 33 6.37 -12.76 29.48
N THR A 34 7.26 -13.59 28.93
CA THR A 34 8.63 -13.79 29.42
C THR A 34 9.69 -12.91 28.73
N LEU A 35 9.34 -12.23 27.63
CA LEU A 35 10.28 -11.35 26.93
C LEU A 35 10.69 -10.17 27.80
N ILE A 36 11.97 -9.79 27.80
CA ILE A 36 12.44 -8.55 28.42
C ILE A 36 12.29 -7.42 27.41
N LYS A 37 11.32 -6.51 27.63
CA LYS A 37 10.93 -5.50 26.62
C LYS A 37 12.05 -4.48 26.35
N ALA A 38 12.87 -4.21 27.38
CA ALA A 38 14.05 -3.36 27.29
C ALA A 38 15.14 -3.93 26.35
N ASN A 39 15.12 -5.24 26.06
CA ASN A 39 16.09 -5.89 25.17
C ASN A 39 15.67 -5.83 23.69
N ALA A 40 14.58 -5.12 23.36
CA ALA A 40 14.23 -4.85 21.97
C ALA A 40 15.35 -4.05 21.28
N THR A 41 15.72 -4.48 20.08
CA THR A 41 16.78 -3.85 19.28
C THR A 41 16.22 -3.06 18.11
N ILE A 42 16.97 -2.04 17.69
CA ILE A 42 16.70 -1.30 16.45
C ILE A 42 16.78 -2.29 15.27
N ILE A 43 15.84 -2.18 14.33
CA ILE A 43 15.95 -2.89 13.06
C ILE A 43 16.96 -2.16 12.18
N ASN A 44 18.24 -2.53 12.34
CA ASN A 44 19.34 -2.00 11.53
C ASN A 44 19.61 -2.95 10.34
N ASP A 45 18.83 -2.81 9.27
CA ASP A 45 19.05 -3.51 8.00
C ASP A 45 19.69 -2.54 7.00
N PRO A 46 20.87 -2.86 6.41
CA PRO A 46 21.56 -1.96 5.49
C PRO A 46 20.69 -1.49 4.32
N ARG A 47 19.73 -2.30 3.88
CA ARG A 47 18.80 -1.95 2.79
C ARG A 47 17.84 -0.82 3.14
N LEU A 48 17.74 -0.42 4.40
CA LEU A 48 16.97 0.76 4.80
C LEU A 48 17.80 2.05 4.66
N ALA A 49 19.13 1.97 4.61
CA ALA A 49 19.98 3.15 4.56
C ALA A 49 19.77 3.93 3.25
N ASP A 50 19.76 3.24 2.11
CA ASP A 50 19.84 3.86 0.78
C ASP A 50 18.48 4.28 0.18
N HIS A 51 17.38 4.16 0.92
CA HIS A 51 16.02 4.37 0.41
C HIS A 51 15.30 5.55 1.09
N ASP A 52 15.95 6.71 1.12
CA ASP A 52 15.44 7.93 1.77
C ASP A 52 14.08 8.38 1.22
N GLU A 53 13.86 8.25 -0.09
CA GLU A 53 12.60 8.66 -0.70
C GLU A 53 11.42 7.79 -0.25
N TRP A 54 11.59 6.46 -0.20
CA TRP A 54 10.54 5.57 0.33
C TRP A 54 10.31 5.78 1.83
N LYS A 55 11.38 5.99 2.61
CA LYS A 55 11.26 6.33 4.04
C LYS A 55 10.50 7.64 4.26
N ARG A 56 10.86 8.71 3.52
CA ARG A 56 10.24 10.03 3.60
C ARG A 56 8.76 9.98 3.26
N THR A 57 8.42 9.41 2.11
CA THR A 57 7.02 9.30 1.66
C THR A 57 6.19 8.40 2.57
N THR A 58 6.79 7.36 3.16
CA THR A 58 6.14 6.56 4.21
C THR A 58 5.83 7.41 5.45
N LEU A 59 6.80 8.16 5.99
CA LEU A 59 6.57 9.03 7.14
C LEU A 59 5.47 10.08 6.89
N GLU A 60 5.41 10.64 5.68
CA GLU A 60 4.36 11.58 5.27
C GLU A 60 2.97 10.94 5.27
N ALA A 61 2.84 9.69 4.77
CA ALA A 61 1.61 8.94 4.82
C ALA A 61 1.17 8.64 6.27
N LEU A 62 2.12 8.24 7.13
CA LEU A 62 1.86 7.99 8.55
C LEU A 62 1.36 9.26 9.27
N ALA A 63 2.01 10.40 9.03
CA ALA A 63 1.64 11.68 9.65
C ALA A 63 0.22 12.10 9.26
N LYS A 64 -0.19 11.89 8.00
CA LYS A 64 -1.55 12.17 7.53
C LYS A 64 -2.60 11.26 8.17
N ALA A 65 -2.24 10.00 8.44
CA ALA A 65 -3.16 9.02 9.02
C ALA A 65 -3.29 9.10 10.56
N ALA A 66 -2.36 9.76 11.25
CA ALA A 66 -2.26 9.76 12.72
C ALA A 66 -3.55 10.19 13.46
N ALA A 67 -4.40 11.01 12.84
CA ALA A 67 -5.65 11.49 13.44
C ALA A 67 -6.86 10.54 13.28
N THR A 68 -6.77 9.52 12.41
CA THR A 68 -7.94 8.75 11.96
C THR A 68 -7.77 7.23 12.09
N THR A 69 -6.72 6.76 12.75
CA THR A 69 -6.35 5.34 12.76
C THR A 69 -6.96 4.58 13.94
N ARG A 70 -7.47 3.38 13.63
CA ARG A 70 -7.84 2.34 14.61
C ARG A 70 -6.60 1.88 15.39
N ASP A 71 -6.77 1.29 16.57
CA ASP A 71 -5.66 0.99 17.49
C ASP A 71 -4.55 0.08 16.91
N ASP A 72 -4.89 -0.93 16.10
CA ASP A 72 -3.87 -1.75 15.41
C ASP A 72 -3.13 -0.97 14.33
N TYR A 73 -3.79 -0.02 13.66
CA TYR A 73 -3.16 0.86 12.68
C TYR A 73 -2.24 1.87 13.35
N LYS A 74 -2.59 2.37 14.54
CA LYS A 74 -1.70 3.21 15.35
C LYS A 74 -0.42 2.46 15.70
N GLU A 75 -0.54 1.21 16.15
CA GLU A 75 0.63 0.40 16.48
C GLU A 75 1.52 0.16 15.25
N LEU A 76 0.97 -0.21 14.09
CA LEU A 76 1.80 -0.37 12.88
C LEU A 76 2.48 0.96 12.51
N ALA A 77 1.76 2.08 12.58
CA ALA A 77 2.31 3.39 12.26
C ALA A 77 3.47 3.77 13.19
N GLU A 78 3.29 3.58 14.50
CA GLU A 78 4.31 3.85 15.51
C GLU A 78 5.55 2.97 15.31
N LEU A 79 5.36 1.66 15.14
CA LEU A 79 6.47 0.74 14.88
C LEU A 79 7.23 1.11 13.61
N THR A 80 6.51 1.41 12.53
CA THR A 80 7.11 1.82 11.25
C THR A 80 7.90 3.11 11.40
N ALA A 81 7.32 4.13 12.04
CA ALA A 81 8.00 5.41 12.27
C ALA A 81 9.25 5.26 13.14
N LYS A 82 9.20 4.43 14.19
CA LYS A 82 10.35 4.15 15.06
C LYS A 82 11.48 3.47 14.28
N VAL A 83 11.16 2.46 13.46
CA VAL A 83 12.17 1.79 12.61
C VAL A 83 12.83 2.78 11.65
N ILE A 84 12.06 3.62 10.96
CA ILE A 84 12.61 4.61 10.02
C ILE A 84 13.53 5.61 10.73
N LYS A 85 13.20 5.99 11.97
CA LYS A 85 14.01 6.91 12.80
C LYS A 85 15.21 6.24 13.47
N GLY A 86 15.40 4.94 13.31
CA GLY A 86 16.46 4.21 14.01
C GLY A 86 16.22 4.12 15.52
N GLU A 87 14.96 4.10 15.95
CA GLU A 87 14.55 4.10 17.35
C GLU A 87 13.85 2.77 17.72
N VAL A 88 13.79 2.50 19.02
CA VAL A 88 12.99 1.42 19.61
C VAL A 88 11.76 2.03 20.30
N PRO A 89 10.57 1.42 20.18
CA PRO A 89 9.42 1.81 20.98
C PRO A 89 9.70 1.73 22.48
N THR A 90 9.21 2.71 23.24
CA THR A 90 9.33 2.72 24.71
C THR A 90 8.43 1.68 25.36
N THR A 91 7.29 1.38 24.72
CA THR A 91 6.34 0.36 25.14
C THR A 91 5.87 -0.42 23.92
N PHE A 92 5.40 -1.65 24.16
CA PHE A 92 4.84 -2.48 23.11
C PHE A 92 3.49 -3.02 23.54
N CYS A 93 2.49 -2.95 22.66
CA CYS A 93 1.22 -3.62 22.91
C CYS A 93 1.41 -5.14 22.85
N LYS A 94 0.58 -5.87 23.61
CA LYS A 94 0.58 -7.34 23.55
C LYS A 94 0.21 -7.79 22.12
N PRO A 95 0.89 -8.80 21.55
CA PRO A 95 0.53 -9.35 20.26
C PRO A 95 -0.93 -9.82 20.25
N GLY A 96 -1.73 -9.26 19.34
CA GLY A 96 -3.16 -9.51 19.21
C GLY A 96 -3.50 -10.82 18.48
N ALA A 97 -4.77 -11.04 18.17
CA ALA A 97 -5.21 -12.24 17.44
C ALA A 97 -4.72 -12.23 15.98
N HIS A 98 -4.16 -13.36 15.51
CA HIS A 98 -3.53 -13.47 14.19
C HIS A 98 -4.26 -14.44 13.23
N HIS A 99 -5.55 -14.22 12.99
CA HIS A 99 -6.29 -15.02 11.99
C HIS A 99 -5.83 -14.69 10.55
N TYR A 100 -6.07 -15.59 9.58
CA TYR A 100 -5.66 -15.42 8.19
C TYR A 100 -6.08 -14.10 7.54
N ALA A 101 -7.28 -13.60 7.87
CA ALA A 101 -7.82 -12.36 7.34
C ALA A 101 -7.25 -11.08 7.99
N ARG A 102 -6.42 -11.18 9.05
CA ARG A 102 -5.87 -10.01 9.76
C ARG A 102 -4.44 -9.73 9.34
N TRP A 103 -4.24 -9.32 8.08
CA TRP A 103 -2.91 -9.09 7.51
C TRP A 103 -2.13 -7.97 8.20
N MET A 104 -2.83 -6.93 8.68
CA MET A 104 -2.24 -5.87 9.51
C MET A 104 -1.52 -6.43 10.75
N ALA A 105 -2.19 -7.34 11.48
CA ALA A 105 -1.59 -7.95 12.65
C ALA A 105 -0.28 -8.67 12.28
N LYS A 106 -0.25 -9.37 11.14
CA LYS A 106 0.96 -10.07 10.67
C LYS A 106 2.12 -9.10 10.41
N ALA A 107 1.87 -7.91 9.87
CA ALA A 107 2.89 -6.86 9.73
C ALA A 107 3.50 -6.47 11.09
N ILE A 108 2.64 -6.21 12.08
CA ILE A 108 3.04 -5.89 13.46
C ILE A 108 3.86 -7.03 14.08
N TYR A 109 3.41 -8.27 13.91
CA TYR A 109 4.13 -9.47 14.37
C TYR A 109 5.54 -9.53 13.80
N MET A 110 5.69 -9.31 12.49
CA MET A 110 6.99 -9.38 11.82
C MET A 110 7.95 -8.31 12.35
N LEU A 111 7.50 -7.04 12.46
CA LEU A 111 8.33 -5.97 13.01
C LEU A 111 8.75 -6.25 14.47
N LYS A 112 7.80 -6.66 15.33
CA LYS A 112 8.09 -6.99 16.73
C LYS A 112 9.09 -8.13 16.85
N MET A 113 8.87 -9.24 16.14
CA MET A 113 9.78 -10.39 16.21
C MET A 113 11.19 -10.03 15.73
N THR A 114 11.32 -9.18 14.69
CA THR A 114 12.62 -8.69 14.25
C THR A 114 13.31 -7.85 15.33
N MET A 115 12.58 -6.97 16.04
CA MET A 115 13.13 -6.20 17.16
C MET A 115 13.56 -7.09 18.33
N PHE A 116 12.81 -8.18 18.59
CA PHE A 116 13.06 -9.13 19.67
C PHE A 116 13.92 -10.34 19.25
N LYS A 117 14.64 -10.28 18.13
CA LYS A 117 15.43 -11.41 17.61
C LYS A 117 16.47 -11.99 18.58
N ASN A 118 16.92 -11.21 19.56
CA ASN A 118 17.88 -11.64 20.59
C ASN A 118 17.18 -12.31 21.80
N GLU A 119 15.89 -12.04 22.02
CA GLU A 119 15.08 -12.58 23.12
C GLU A 119 14.17 -13.74 22.68
N PHE A 120 13.94 -13.85 21.38
CA PHE A 120 13.09 -14.85 20.76
C PHE A 120 13.90 -15.73 19.82
N GLU A 121 14.01 -17.00 20.17
CA GLU A 121 14.77 -17.98 19.41
C GLU A 121 14.15 -18.19 18.01
N LEU A 122 14.88 -17.73 17.00
CA LEU A 122 14.52 -17.84 15.59
C LEU A 122 15.49 -18.78 14.90
N THR A 123 14.98 -19.67 14.05
CA THR A 123 15.85 -20.39 13.12
C THR A 123 16.48 -19.40 12.14
N PRO A 124 17.65 -19.71 11.54
CA PRO A 124 18.28 -18.83 10.55
C PRO A 124 17.35 -18.50 9.36
N ARG A 125 16.46 -19.44 8.99
CA ARG A 125 15.45 -19.21 7.95
C ARG A 125 14.39 -18.21 8.40
N GLU A 126 13.83 -18.39 9.60
CA GLU A 126 12.81 -17.48 10.15
C GLU A 126 13.36 -16.06 10.30
N LEU A 127 14.57 -15.90 10.82
CA LEU A 127 15.21 -14.59 10.97
C LEU A 127 15.38 -13.90 9.61
N ARG A 128 15.91 -14.60 8.60
CA ARG A 128 16.04 -14.04 7.24
C ARG A 128 14.69 -13.61 6.68
N SER A 129 13.68 -14.49 6.73
CA SER A 129 12.34 -14.16 6.23
C SER A 129 11.71 -12.98 6.97
N LEU A 130 11.95 -12.83 8.27
CA LEU A 130 11.50 -11.67 9.06
C LEU A 130 12.20 -10.37 8.65
N GLN A 131 13.50 -10.40 8.39
CA GLN A 131 14.25 -9.24 7.89
C GLN A 131 13.74 -8.81 6.52
N GLU A 132 13.59 -9.75 5.57
CA GLU A 132 13.01 -9.49 4.24
C GLU A 132 11.64 -8.83 4.33
N MET A 133 10.75 -9.37 5.16
CA MET A 133 9.42 -8.82 5.33
C MET A 133 9.42 -7.48 6.06
N SER A 134 10.32 -7.27 7.03
CA SER A 134 10.43 -5.99 7.74
C SER A 134 10.84 -4.88 6.77
N VAL A 135 11.84 -5.12 5.92
CA VAL A 135 12.25 -4.15 4.88
C VAL A 135 11.10 -3.85 3.92
N PHE A 136 10.40 -4.87 3.43
CA PHE A 136 9.23 -4.69 2.55
C PHE A 136 8.08 -3.92 3.22
N ILE A 137 7.81 -4.19 4.51
CA ILE A 137 6.78 -3.50 5.27
C ILE A 137 7.10 -2.02 5.39
N ILE A 138 8.33 -1.70 5.77
CA ILE A 138 8.78 -0.33 6.04
C ILE A 138 8.85 0.50 4.75
N LEU A 139 9.40 -0.06 3.67
CA LEU A 139 9.66 0.70 2.44
C LEU A 139 8.46 0.78 1.51
N ILE A 140 7.58 -0.23 1.50
CA ILE A 140 6.52 -0.35 0.49
C ILE A 140 5.13 -0.43 1.11
N TYR A 141 4.88 -1.46 1.92
CA TYR A 141 3.51 -1.80 2.33
C TYR A 141 2.88 -0.75 3.27
N ALA A 142 3.64 -0.22 4.24
CA ALA A 142 3.11 0.73 5.20
C ALA A 142 2.55 1.97 4.50
N ARG A 143 3.32 2.60 3.59
CA ARG A 143 2.84 3.76 2.82
C ARG A 143 1.51 3.46 2.11
N ALA A 144 1.49 2.41 1.31
CA ALA A 144 0.31 2.05 0.53
C ALA A 144 -0.92 1.74 1.41
N TRP A 145 -0.72 1.17 2.60
CA TRP A 145 -1.81 0.94 3.55
C TRP A 145 -2.42 2.24 4.07
N PHE A 146 -1.58 3.19 4.49
CA PHE A 146 -2.05 4.44 5.10
C PHE A 146 -2.56 5.46 4.07
N GLU A 147 -2.21 5.31 2.80
CA GLU A 147 -2.73 6.14 1.70
C GLU A 147 -4.06 5.62 1.12
N ALA A 148 -4.46 4.37 1.42
CA ALA A 148 -5.66 3.73 0.87
C ALA A 148 -7.03 4.42 1.16
N PRO A 149 -7.26 5.12 2.29
CA PRO A 149 -8.60 5.61 2.63
C PRO A 149 -9.21 6.70 1.70
N LEU A 150 -8.40 7.36 0.87
CA LEU A 150 -8.88 8.45 0.01
C LEU A 150 -9.19 7.95 -1.41
N ALA A 151 -10.48 7.81 -1.73
CA ALA A 151 -10.93 7.30 -3.03
C ALA A 151 -10.42 8.11 -4.23
N ALA A 152 -10.32 9.45 -4.12
CA ALA A 152 -9.78 10.29 -5.19
C ALA A 152 -8.30 10.01 -5.47
N ASP A 153 -7.53 9.71 -4.42
CA ASP A 153 -6.10 9.41 -4.53
C ASP A 153 -5.84 7.94 -4.88
N ALA A 154 -6.84 7.06 -4.72
CA ALA A 154 -6.67 5.62 -4.89
C ALA A 154 -6.01 5.26 -6.23
N PRO A 155 -6.44 5.78 -7.40
CA PRO A 155 -5.79 5.41 -8.66
C PRO A 155 -4.32 5.81 -8.73
N PHE A 156 -3.98 6.99 -8.24
CA PHE A 156 -2.61 7.47 -8.19
C PHE A 156 -1.78 6.61 -7.23
N ASN A 157 -2.30 6.32 -6.03
CA ASN A 157 -1.61 5.53 -5.01
C ASN A 157 -1.39 4.09 -5.48
N ASP A 158 -2.39 3.48 -6.11
CA ASP A 158 -2.33 2.12 -6.64
C ASP A 158 -1.34 2.00 -7.80
N LEU A 159 -1.34 2.96 -8.74
CA LEU A 159 -0.33 3.00 -9.80
C LEU A 159 1.08 3.22 -9.25
N THR A 160 1.23 4.13 -8.29
CA THR A 160 2.53 4.39 -7.65
C THR A 160 3.02 3.14 -6.90
N LEU A 161 2.14 2.45 -6.18
CA LEU A 161 2.48 1.17 -5.56
C LEU A 161 2.89 0.14 -6.61
N PHE A 162 2.21 0.05 -7.76
CA PHE A 162 2.57 -0.88 -8.82
C PHE A 162 4.01 -0.61 -9.34
N HIS A 163 4.38 0.66 -9.51
CA HIS A 163 5.74 1.07 -9.85
C HIS A 163 6.74 0.72 -8.75
N ASP A 164 6.41 1.02 -7.49
CA ASP A 164 7.26 0.76 -6.33
C ASP A 164 7.50 -0.74 -6.12
N LEU A 165 6.47 -1.57 -6.30
CA LEU A 165 6.60 -3.04 -6.27
C LEU A 165 7.56 -3.54 -7.34
N HIS A 166 7.51 -2.98 -8.55
CA HIS A 166 8.42 -3.34 -9.63
C HIS A 166 9.86 -2.90 -9.36
N LYS A 167 10.06 -1.67 -8.85
CA LYS A 167 11.37 -1.14 -8.44
C LYS A 167 11.97 -1.93 -7.28
N TYR A 168 11.13 -2.46 -6.38
CA TYR A 168 11.56 -3.30 -5.27
C TYR A 168 12.30 -4.58 -5.70
N ARG A 169 12.25 -4.97 -6.98
CA ARG A 169 13.03 -6.09 -7.52
C ARG A 169 14.54 -5.94 -7.27
N ASP A 170 15.03 -4.70 -7.20
CA ASP A 170 16.45 -4.39 -7.01
C ASP A 170 16.90 -4.74 -5.58
N LEU A 171 15.96 -4.76 -4.62
CA LEU A 171 16.18 -5.22 -3.25
C LEU A 171 15.85 -6.71 -3.06
N ASN A 172 14.73 -7.16 -3.62
CA ASN A 172 14.29 -8.55 -3.55
C ASN A 172 13.38 -8.90 -4.74
N SER A 173 13.99 -9.49 -5.77
CA SER A 173 13.30 -9.91 -7.00
C SER A 173 12.15 -10.88 -6.73
N LYS A 174 12.30 -11.80 -5.77
CA LYS A 174 11.27 -12.80 -5.43
C LYS A 174 10.00 -12.18 -4.86
N ILE A 175 10.15 -11.25 -3.91
CA ILE A 175 9.00 -10.52 -3.33
C ILE A 175 8.36 -9.64 -4.39
N SER A 176 9.18 -8.89 -5.15
CA SER A 176 8.70 -8.04 -6.24
C SER A 176 7.89 -8.84 -7.25
N GLU A 177 8.41 -9.94 -7.78
CA GLU A 177 7.71 -10.76 -8.78
C GLU A 177 6.38 -11.30 -8.23
N ALA A 178 6.38 -11.86 -7.02
CA ALA A 178 5.17 -12.39 -6.40
C ALA A 178 4.09 -11.30 -6.22
N THR A 179 4.48 -10.13 -5.74
CA THR A 179 3.58 -9.01 -5.46
C THR A 179 3.11 -8.30 -6.73
N VAL A 180 3.97 -8.07 -7.72
CA VAL A 180 3.60 -7.53 -9.04
C VAL A 180 2.62 -8.49 -9.73
N ASN A 181 2.89 -9.79 -9.74
CA ASN A 181 1.96 -10.77 -10.33
C ASN A 181 0.61 -10.81 -9.61
N THR A 182 0.61 -10.62 -8.29
CA THR A 182 -0.62 -10.50 -7.52
C THR A 182 -1.36 -9.22 -7.90
N PHE A 183 -0.67 -8.08 -7.95
CA PHE A 183 -1.24 -6.80 -8.34
C PHE A 183 -1.85 -6.86 -9.75
N LYS A 184 -1.15 -7.46 -10.73
CA LYS A 184 -1.64 -7.67 -12.11
C LYS A 184 -2.98 -8.42 -12.16
N ARG A 185 -3.18 -9.44 -11.32
CA ARG A 185 -4.46 -10.19 -11.24
C ARG A 185 -5.61 -9.36 -10.68
N HIS A 186 -5.29 -8.31 -9.93
CA HIS A 186 -6.25 -7.38 -9.37
C HIS A 186 -6.26 -6.04 -10.10
N PHE A 187 -5.56 -5.88 -11.21
CA PHE A 187 -5.42 -4.59 -11.89
C PHE A 187 -6.73 -4.08 -12.51
N TRP A 188 -7.71 -4.97 -12.71
CA TRP A 188 -8.97 -4.68 -13.38
C TRP A 188 -9.76 -3.53 -12.73
N TYR A 189 -9.67 -3.33 -11.40
CA TYR A 189 -10.39 -2.24 -10.73
C TYR A 189 -9.77 -0.86 -11.02
N LEU A 190 -8.47 -0.82 -11.28
CA LEU A 190 -7.75 0.43 -11.51
C LEU A 190 -8.08 0.96 -12.91
N GLY A 191 -8.01 0.11 -13.94
CA GLY A 191 -8.11 0.54 -15.34
C GLY A 191 -9.51 0.77 -15.89
N THR A 192 -10.59 0.45 -15.17
CA THR A 192 -11.94 0.51 -15.74
C THR A 192 -12.75 1.64 -15.13
N ASP A 193 -13.18 1.48 -13.88
CA ASP A 193 -14.15 2.40 -13.28
C ASP A 193 -13.49 3.48 -12.42
N LEU A 194 -12.39 3.16 -11.74
CA LEU A 194 -11.86 4.04 -10.67
C LEU A 194 -10.85 5.08 -11.16
N VAL A 195 -10.16 4.87 -12.28
CA VAL A 195 -9.13 5.81 -12.78
C VAL A 195 -9.66 7.23 -12.97
N GLY A 196 -10.94 7.39 -13.32
CA GLY A 196 -11.58 8.70 -13.45
C GLY A 196 -11.57 9.53 -12.15
N LEU A 197 -11.57 8.87 -10.99
CA LEU A 197 -11.52 9.56 -9.69
C LEU A 197 -10.20 10.32 -9.49
N ALA A 198 -9.12 9.93 -10.19
CA ALA A 198 -7.82 10.59 -10.11
C ALA A 198 -7.88 12.05 -10.60
N LEU A 199 -8.88 12.42 -11.42
CA LEU A 199 -9.12 13.80 -11.84
C LEU A 199 -9.38 14.74 -10.65
N PHE A 200 -9.90 14.21 -9.54
CA PHE A 200 -10.14 14.95 -8.29
C PHE A 200 -8.94 14.96 -7.33
N SER A 201 -7.90 14.17 -7.58
CA SER A 201 -6.73 14.10 -6.70
C SER A 201 -5.80 15.30 -6.89
N ASP A 202 -5.30 15.87 -5.80
CA ASP A 202 -4.24 16.88 -5.85
C ASP A 202 -2.85 16.28 -6.13
N LYS A 203 -2.71 14.94 -6.07
CA LYS A 203 -1.45 14.24 -6.39
C LYS A 203 -1.21 14.11 -7.90
N VAL A 204 -2.26 14.19 -8.71
CA VAL A 204 -2.16 14.10 -10.17
C VAL A 204 -1.87 15.48 -10.75
N THR A 205 -0.81 15.57 -11.55
CA THR A 205 -0.38 16.84 -12.15
C THR A 205 -1.39 17.36 -13.17
N ILE A 206 -1.33 18.66 -13.47
CA ILE A 206 -2.22 19.26 -14.46
C ILE A 206 -1.97 18.66 -15.84
N GLU A 207 -0.71 18.38 -16.17
CA GLU A 207 -0.29 17.77 -17.43
C GLU A 207 -0.91 16.37 -17.59
N GLU A 208 -0.85 15.54 -16.53
CA GLU A 208 -1.42 14.20 -16.56
C GLU A 208 -2.95 14.24 -16.62
N LYS A 209 -3.61 15.12 -15.84
CA LYS A 209 -5.06 15.33 -15.93
C LYS A 209 -5.48 15.79 -17.32
N THR A 210 -4.68 16.63 -17.98
CA THR A 210 -4.97 17.11 -19.35
C THR A 210 -4.95 15.94 -20.32
N LYS A 211 -3.92 15.08 -20.28
CA LYS A 211 -3.85 13.86 -21.10
C LYS A 211 -5.02 12.91 -20.84
N MET A 212 -5.43 12.75 -19.58
CA MET A 212 -6.59 11.94 -19.22
C MET A 212 -7.88 12.47 -19.88
N VAL A 213 -8.11 13.79 -19.83
CA VAL A 213 -9.29 14.43 -20.46
C VAL A 213 -9.25 14.33 -21.99
N GLU A 214 -8.10 14.53 -22.60
CA GLU A 214 -7.92 14.39 -24.04
C GLU A 214 -8.28 12.97 -24.51
N LYS A 215 -7.84 11.94 -23.79
CA LYS A 215 -8.20 10.55 -24.07
C LYS A 215 -9.70 10.28 -23.92
N LEU A 216 -10.35 10.87 -22.90
CA LEU A 216 -11.82 10.79 -22.75
C LEU A 216 -12.58 11.43 -23.93
N ALA A 217 -12.02 12.45 -24.57
CA ALA A 217 -12.67 13.20 -25.65
C ALA A 217 -12.46 12.57 -27.05
N ILE A 218 -11.30 11.96 -27.28
CA ILE A 218 -10.89 11.41 -28.60
C ILE A 218 -11.59 10.09 -28.90
N ASP A 219 -11.82 9.27 -27.89
CA ASP A 219 -12.24 7.91 -28.12
C ASP A 219 -13.73 7.82 -28.46
N LYS A 220 -14.07 7.74 -29.75
CA LYS A 220 -15.45 7.53 -30.20
C LYS A 220 -15.80 6.07 -30.42
N ASP A 221 -14.84 5.14 -30.43
CA ASP A 221 -15.07 3.81 -31.03
C ASP A 221 -14.32 2.63 -30.39
N LEU A 222 -13.97 2.67 -29.10
CA LEU A 222 -13.47 1.47 -28.42
C LEU A 222 -14.61 0.64 -27.78
N ASP A 223 -14.71 -0.60 -28.26
CA ASP A 223 -15.37 -1.74 -27.62
C ASP A 223 -15.19 -1.74 -26.10
N LYS A 224 -16.14 -2.37 -25.41
CA LYS A 224 -16.21 -2.70 -23.97
C LYS A 224 -14.99 -3.51 -23.45
N LYS A 225 -13.76 -3.06 -23.72
CA LYS A 225 -12.53 -3.65 -23.23
C LYS A 225 -12.37 -3.16 -21.80
N ARG A 226 -13.03 -3.87 -20.89
CA ARG A 226 -12.50 -3.99 -19.54
C ARG A 226 -11.01 -4.32 -19.68
N TRP A 227 -10.13 -3.62 -18.97
CA TRP A 227 -8.74 -4.03 -18.85
C TRP A 227 -8.70 -5.41 -18.20
N THR A 228 -8.84 -6.45 -19.01
CA THR A 228 -8.75 -7.85 -18.59
C THR A 228 -7.30 -8.26 -18.37
N THR A 229 -6.36 -7.49 -18.93
CA THR A 229 -4.92 -7.71 -18.81
C THR A 229 -4.22 -6.44 -18.33
N ALA A 230 -3.58 -6.54 -17.17
CA ALA A 230 -2.69 -5.52 -16.67
C ALA A 230 -1.57 -5.21 -17.68
N PRO A 231 -1.02 -3.99 -17.69
CA PRO A 231 0.14 -3.65 -18.51
C PRO A 231 1.30 -4.64 -18.31
N GLN A 232 1.99 -4.95 -19.41
CA GLN A 232 3.08 -5.93 -19.38
C GLN A 232 4.29 -5.39 -18.61
N ASP A 233 4.65 -4.14 -18.87
CA ASP A 233 5.71 -3.42 -18.18
C ASP A 233 5.09 -2.47 -17.13
N PRO A 234 5.27 -2.73 -15.82
CA PRO A 234 4.80 -1.83 -14.78
C PRO A 234 5.46 -0.45 -14.84
N SER A 235 6.68 -0.30 -15.35
CA SER A 235 7.46 0.93 -15.17
C SER A 235 7.04 2.11 -16.05
N SER A 236 6.31 1.85 -17.13
CA SER A 236 5.97 2.84 -18.16
C SER A 236 4.51 3.30 -18.16
N VAL A 237 3.68 2.72 -17.29
CA VAL A 237 2.23 2.96 -17.28
C VAL A 237 1.92 4.29 -16.63
N THR A 238 1.11 5.11 -17.29
CA THR A 238 0.58 6.35 -16.73
C THR A 238 -0.92 6.23 -16.41
N LEU A 239 -1.49 7.17 -15.66
CA LEU A 239 -2.93 7.18 -15.38
C LEU A 239 -3.71 7.40 -16.68
N SER A 240 -3.19 8.27 -17.54
CA SER A 240 -3.77 8.51 -18.87
C SER A 240 -3.80 7.24 -19.71
N ASP A 241 -2.83 6.33 -19.59
CA ASP A 241 -2.84 5.05 -20.30
C ASP A 241 -3.96 4.12 -19.87
N LEU A 242 -4.50 4.32 -18.67
CA LEU A 242 -5.56 3.50 -18.11
C LEU A 242 -6.96 4.07 -18.35
N VAL A 243 -7.08 5.31 -18.82
CA VAL A 243 -8.36 5.97 -19.07
C VAL A 243 -9.09 5.31 -20.24
N THR A 244 -10.37 4.99 -20.01
CA THR A 244 -11.32 4.50 -21.02
C THR A 244 -12.64 5.27 -20.93
N LYS A 245 -13.61 5.03 -21.83
CA LYS A 245 -14.96 5.63 -21.70
C LYS A 245 -15.65 5.23 -20.39
N GLU A 246 -15.43 4.01 -19.91
CA GLU A 246 -15.94 3.51 -18.64
C GLU A 246 -15.38 4.26 -17.43
N SER A 247 -14.30 5.03 -17.59
CA SER A 247 -13.78 5.87 -16.51
C SER A 247 -14.79 6.95 -16.06
N LEU A 248 -15.79 7.29 -16.89
CA LEU A 248 -16.92 8.15 -16.51
C LEU A 248 -18.09 7.38 -15.88
N PHE A 249 -18.09 6.04 -15.88
CA PHE A 249 -19.11 5.23 -15.24
C PHE A 249 -19.23 5.57 -13.74
N SER A 250 -18.09 5.68 -13.05
CA SER A 250 -18.06 6.11 -11.64
C SER A 250 -18.66 7.49 -11.42
N PHE A 251 -18.62 8.40 -12.40
CA PHE A 251 -19.23 9.73 -12.26
C PHE A 251 -20.75 9.62 -12.28
N THR A 252 -21.30 8.77 -13.17
CA THR A 252 -22.73 8.49 -13.24
C THR A 252 -23.22 7.82 -11.95
N GLU A 253 -22.54 6.75 -11.51
CA GLU A 253 -22.92 5.99 -10.30
C GLU A 253 -22.83 6.84 -9.03
N LEU A 254 -21.78 7.65 -8.90
CA LEU A 254 -21.57 8.53 -7.74
C LEU A 254 -22.30 9.88 -7.88
N LYS A 255 -23.05 10.11 -8.97
CA LYS A 255 -23.77 11.35 -9.28
C LYS A 255 -22.86 12.59 -9.23
N LEU A 256 -21.66 12.47 -9.77
CA LEU A 256 -20.68 13.55 -9.88
C LEU A 256 -20.94 14.37 -11.15
N ASP A 257 -20.89 15.70 -11.02
CA ASP A 257 -20.97 16.60 -12.16
C ASP A 257 -19.73 16.45 -13.04
N ALA A 258 -19.93 16.11 -14.32
CA ALA A 258 -18.87 15.96 -15.31
C ALA A 258 -18.71 17.22 -16.21
N SER A 259 -19.52 18.27 -16.01
CA SER A 259 -19.49 19.47 -16.86
C SER A 259 -18.14 20.20 -16.83
N PHE A 260 -17.38 20.06 -15.73
CA PHE A 260 -16.06 20.66 -15.58
C PHE A 260 -15.03 20.14 -16.61
N LEU A 261 -15.24 18.94 -17.16
CA LEU A 261 -14.37 18.37 -18.20
C LEU A 261 -14.36 19.20 -19.49
N GLN A 262 -15.38 20.04 -19.71
CA GLN A 262 -15.47 20.96 -20.85
C GLN A 262 -14.60 22.22 -20.68
N SER A 263 -14.09 22.47 -19.47
CA SER A 263 -13.24 23.63 -19.17
C SER A 263 -11.78 23.20 -19.05
N PRO A 264 -10.80 24.06 -19.38
CA PRO A 264 -9.38 23.74 -19.23
C PRO A 264 -9.03 23.32 -17.80
N VAL A 265 -8.18 22.29 -17.64
CA VAL A 265 -7.80 21.72 -16.33
C VAL A 265 -7.28 22.77 -15.35
N LEU A 266 -6.53 23.76 -15.85
CA LEU A 266 -6.02 24.89 -15.05
C LEU A 266 -7.13 25.68 -14.33
N SER A 267 -8.34 25.71 -14.89
CA SER A 267 -9.50 26.43 -14.34
C SER A 267 -10.28 25.67 -13.27
N TRP A 268 -9.90 24.41 -12.98
CA TRP A 268 -10.68 23.55 -12.09
C TRP A 268 -10.53 23.92 -10.60
N LYS A 269 -9.38 24.48 -10.18
CA LYS A 269 -9.08 24.79 -8.77
C LYS A 269 -9.99 25.88 -8.16
N THR A 270 -10.60 26.72 -8.99
CA THR A 270 -11.46 27.84 -8.56
C THR A 270 -12.92 27.45 -8.38
N ARG A 271 -13.35 26.26 -8.84
CA ARG A 271 -14.76 25.84 -8.73
C ARG A 271 -14.99 25.06 -7.44
N ARG A 272 -15.88 25.54 -6.58
CA ARG A 272 -16.38 24.80 -5.40
C ARG A 272 -16.95 23.41 -5.76
N THR A 273 -17.32 23.17 -7.02
CA THR A 273 -17.89 21.92 -7.53
C THR A 273 -16.86 20.81 -7.82
N THR A 274 -15.61 21.14 -8.14
CA THR A 274 -14.52 20.13 -8.29
C THR A 274 -13.98 19.68 -6.93
N ARG A 275 -14.22 20.49 -5.90
CA ARG A 275 -14.06 20.11 -4.49
C ARG A 275 -15.26 19.26 -4.05
N ALA A 276 -15.53 18.19 -4.80
CA ALA A 276 -16.49 17.18 -4.39
C ALA A 276 -16.14 16.81 -2.95
N ARG A 277 -17.08 17.12 -2.04
CA ARG A 277 -17.04 16.81 -0.61
C ARG A 277 -16.27 15.52 -0.42
N ARG A 278 -15.13 15.61 0.27
CA ARG A 278 -14.23 14.50 0.61
C ARG A 278 -15.02 13.19 0.58
N LEU A 279 -14.70 12.31 -0.37
CA LEU A 279 -15.18 10.92 -0.42
C LEU A 279 -14.75 10.11 0.84
N SER A 280 -14.35 10.79 1.92
CA SER A 280 -14.01 10.28 3.25
C SER A 280 -15.21 9.76 4.04
N ASN A 281 -16.44 9.95 3.55
CA ASN A 281 -17.66 9.57 4.29
C ASN A 281 -18.46 8.44 3.64
N ILE A 282 -17.94 7.78 2.59
CA ILE A 282 -18.64 6.65 1.95
C ILE A 282 -18.28 5.30 2.60
N TRP A 283 -17.27 5.27 3.48
CA TRP A 283 -16.82 4.04 4.16
C TRP A 283 -16.54 4.22 5.66
N GLN A 284 -17.28 5.11 6.33
CA GLN A 284 -17.34 5.14 7.80
C GLN A 284 -18.60 4.43 8.29
#